data_AF-A0A067FVP2-F1
#
_entry.id   AF-A0A067FVP2-F1
#
_cell.length_a   1.000
_cell.length_b   1.000
_cell.length_c   1.000
_cell.angle_alpha   90.00
_cell.angle_beta   90.00
_cell.angle_gamma   90.00
#
_symmetry.space_group_name_H-M   'P 1'
#
loop_
_entity.id
_entity.type
_entity.pdbx_description
1 polymer ?
#
loop_
_entity_poly.entity_id
_entity_poly.type
_entity_poly.pdbx_seq_one_letter_code
_entity_poly.pdbx_strand_id
1 'polypeptide(L)'
;MAQDSSNAESHHKKSVLLKDQVRLVKRKDSDRHEIVPIQDPLSFEKGFFVVIRACQLLAQKNDGIILIGLAGPSGAGKTIFTEKILNFMPSIAVISMDNYNDSSRVVDGNFD
;
A
#
# COMPACT_ATOMS: atom_id res chain seq x y z
N MET A 1 40.90 -21.81 21.77
CA MET A 1 40.59 -21.51 20.36
C MET A 1 39.21 -22.05 20.08
N ALA A 2 38.19 -21.18 20.11
CA ALA A 2 36.82 -21.52 19.73
C ALA A 2 36.45 -20.58 18.59
N GLN A 3 36.14 -21.15 17.44
CA GLN A 3 35.89 -20.42 16.18
C GLN A 3 34.53 -19.73 16.24
N ASP A 4 34.53 -18.47 15.82
CA ASP A 4 33.36 -17.65 15.52
C ASP A 4 32.43 -18.34 14.54
N SER A 5 31.17 -18.51 14.94
CA SER A 5 30.08 -18.87 14.04
C SER A 5 28.95 -17.85 14.20
N SER A 6 29.04 -16.76 13.46
CA SER A 6 27.85 -16.04 12.99
C SER A 6 28.18 -15.35 11.67
N ASN A 7 28.12 -16.13 10.60
CA ASN A 7 27.97 -15.62 9.24
C ASN A 7 26.59 -14.95 9.16
N ALA A 8 26.49 -13.72 9.68
CA ALA A 8 25.41 -12.82 9.35
C ALA A 8 25.66 -12.40 7.90
N GLU A 9 25.17 -13.22 6.98
CA GLU A 9 25.12 -12.91 5.55
C GLU A 9 24.26 -11.66 5.37
N SER A 10 24.93 -10.52 5.43
CA SER A 10 24.50 -9.25 4.89
C SER A 10 24.45 -9.42 3.37
N HIS A 11 23.41 -10.11 2.89
CA HIS A 11 23.07 -10.12 1.48
C HIS A 11 22.80 -8.69 1.07
N HIS A 12 23.83 -8.11 0.44
CA HIS A 12 23.87 -6.83 -0.21
C HIS A 12 22.48 -6.49 -0.77
N LYS A 13 21.77 -5.57 -0.08
CA LYS A 13 20.63 -4.85 -0.62
C LYS A 13 21.14 -4.12 -1.87
N LYS A 14 21.09 -4.79 -3.03
CA LYS A 14 21.25 -4.13 -4.32
C LYS A 14 20.27 -2.97 -4.28
N SER A 15 20.78 -1.77 -4.52
CA SER A 15 20.00 -0.54 -4.64
C SER A 15 19.06 -0.69 -5.83
N VAL A 16 17.96 -1.40 -5.61
CA VAL A 16 16.87 -1.59 -6.55
C VAL A 16 16.01 -0.34 -6.41
N LEU A 17 15.86 0.41 -7.50
CA LEU A 17 15.09 1.65 -7.49
C LEU A 17 13.68 1.34 -6.97
N LEU A 18 13.07 2.26 -6.24
CA LEU A 18 11.77 2.03 -5.61
C LEU A 18 10.70 1.58 -6.62
N LYS A 19 10.79 2.06 -7.87
CA LYS A 19 9.91 1.67 -8.98
C LYS A 19 10.02 0.18 -9.36
N ASP A 20 11.18 -0.43 -9.15
CA ASP A 20 11.45 -1.83 -9.51
C ASP A 20 10.95 -2.79 -8.41
N GLN A 21 10.65 -2.26 -7.22
CA GLN A 21 10.01 -3.02 -6.14
C GLN A 21 8.50 -3.24 -6.41
N VAL A 22 7.88 -2.36 -7.20
CA VAL A 22 6.47 -2.49 -7.60
C VAL A 22 6.37 -3.42 -8.81
N ARG A 23 6.19 -4.72 -8.51
CA ARG A 23 6.14 -5.77 -9.54
C ARG A 23 4.71 -6.17 -9.82
N LEU A 24 4.37 -6.22 -11.11
CA LEU A 24 3.07 -6.68 -11.60
C LEU A 24 3.19 -8.12 -12.09
N VAL A 25 2.26 -8.99 -11.69
CA VAL A 25 2.20 -10.40 -12.11
C VAL A 25 0.80 -10.73 -12.61
N LYS A 26 0.69 -11.66 -13.59
CA LYS A 26 -0.61 -12.16 -14.05
C LYS A 26 -1.16 -13.13 -13.00
N ARG A 27 -2.42 -12.96 -12.61
CA ARG A 27 -3.08 -13.84 -11.65
C ARG A 27 -3.27 -15.23 -12.28
N LYS A 28 -3.07 -16.28 -11.49
CA LYS A 28 -3.34 -17.65 -11.93
C LYS A 28 -4.82 -17.78 -12.29
N ASP A 29 -5.12 -18.33 -13.45
CA ASP A 29 -6.49 -18.58 -13.93
C ASP A 29 -7.34 -17.32 -14.18
N SER A 30 -6.71 -16.15 -14.39
CA SER A 30 -7.40 -14.91 -14.77
C SER A 30 -6.57 -14.07 -15.74
N ASP A 31 -7.22 -13.30 -16.62
CA ASP A 31 -6.54 -12.32 -17.46
C ASP A 31 -6.14 -11.03 -16.73
N ARG A 32 -6.54 -10.90 -15.45
CA ARG A 32 -6.17 -9.77 -14.61
C ARG A 32 -4.78 -9.93 -14.01
N HIS A 33 -4.15 -8.79 -13.77
CA HIS A 33 -2.85 -8.67 -13.13
C HIS A 33 -3.00 -8.16 -11.70
N GLU A 34 -2.04 -8.51 -10.84
CA GLU A 34 -1.96 -8.10 -9.45
C GLU A 34 -0.55 -7.61 -9.09
N ILE A 35 -0.46 -6.81 -8.03
CA ILE A 35 0.82 -6.30 -7.53
C ILE A 35 1.36 -7.27 -6.50
N VAL A 36 2.63 -7.65 -6.64
CA VAL A 36 3.32 -8.52 -5.69
C VAL A 36 3.43 -7.80 -4.33
N PRO A 37 3.16 -8.50 -3.21
CA PRO A 37 3.28 -7.91 -1.88
C PRO A 37 4.70 -7.37 -1.61
N ILE A 38 4.76 -6.18 -1.00
CA ILE A 38 6.01 -5.58 -0.51
C ILE A 38 6.07 -5.82 0.99
N GLN A 39 7.06 -6.59 1.44
CA GLN A 39 7.22 -7.00 2.84
C GLN A 39 8.01 -5.97 3.66
N ASP A 40 8.90 -5.21 3.02
CA ASP A 40 9.69 -4.19 3.69
C ASP A 40 8.80 -2.99 4.09
N PRO A 41 8.90 -2.50 5.35
CA PRO A 41 8.22 -1.27 5.73
C PRO A 41 8.75 -0.09 4.92
N LEU A 42 7.84 0.75 4.44
CA LEU A 42 8.14 1.93 3.65
C LEU A 42 7.94 3.19 4.49
N SER A 43 8.77 4.21 4.28
CA SER A 43 8.44 5.55 4.77
C SER A 43 7.20 6.09 4.08
N PHE A 44 6.54 7.07 4.69
CA PHE A 44 5.31 7.67 4.15
C PHE A 44 5.44 8.08 2.68
N GLU A 45 6.51 8.80 2.33
CA GLU A 45 6.79 9.25 0.95
C GLU A 45 7.06 8.10 -0.02
N LYS A 46 7.78 7.06 0.44
CA LYS A 46 8.05 5.87 -0.38
C LYS A 46 6.75 5.09 -0.63
N GLY A 47 5.91 4.95 0.39
CA GLY A 47 4.59 4.34 0.28
C GLY A 47 3.70 5.08 -0.71
N PHE A 48 3.69 6.42 -0.66
CA PHE A 48 2.96 7.25 -1.61
C PHE A 48 3.38 6.95 -3.05
N PHE A 49 4.68 7.00 -3.34
CA PHE A 49 5.21 6.68 -4.67
C PHE A 49 4.82 5.28 -5.14
N VAL A 50 4.95 4.28 -4.27
CA VAL A 50 4.63 2.88 -4.56
C VAL A 50 3.16 2.70 -4.92
N VAL A 51 2.24 3.33 -4.17
CA VAL A 51 0.79 3.25 -4.44
C VAL A 51 0.46 3.88 -5.80
N ILE A 52 0.97 5.07 -6.10
CA ILE A 52 0.76 5.70 -7.41
C ILE A 52 1.26 4.80 -8.53
N ARG A 53 2.47 4.24 -8.39
CA ARG A 53 3.05 3.36 -9.41
C ARG A 53 2.24 2.07 -9.59
N ALA A 54 1.76 1.48 -8.50
CA ALA A 54 0.91 0.30 -8.53
C ALA A 54 -0.40 0.58 -9.28
N CYS A 55 -1.06 1.71 -9.00
CA CYS A 55 -2.28 2.12 -9.68
C CYS A 55 -2.06 2.27 -11.19
N GLN A 56 -0.98 2.93 -11.60
CA GLN A 56 -0.62 3.11 -13.01
C GLN A 56 -0.41 1.77 -13.73
N LEU A 57 0.32 0.84 -13.12
CA LEU A 57 0.59 -0.48 -13.70
C LEU A 57 -0.68 -1.32 -13.82
N LEU A 58 -1.54 -1.28 -12.80
CA LEU A 58 -2.82 -2.00 -12.80
C LEU A 58 -3.76 -1.42 -13.85
N ALA A 59 -3.90 -0.09 -13.93
CA ALA A 59 -4.78 0.56 -14.90
C ALA A 59 -4.35 0.35 -16.36
N GLN A 60 -3.07 0.08 -16.62
CA GLN A 60 -2.56 -0.24 -17.95
C GLN A 60 -2.83 -1.67 -18.41
N LYS A 61 -3.10 -2.59 -17.47
CA LYS A 61 -3.18 -4.03 -17.74
C LYS A 61 -4.51 -4.66 -17.39
N ASN A 62 -5.32 -3.97 -16.60
CA ASN A 62 -6.63 -4.41 -16.18
C ASN A 62 -7.66 -3.39 -16.63
N ASP A 63 -8.70 -3.86 -17.30
CA ASP A 63 -9.90 -3.08 -17.54
C ASP A 63 -10.81 -3.08 -16.30
N GLY A 64 -11.60 -2.02 -16.15
CA GLY A 64 -12.57 -1.84 -15.08
C GLY A 64 -12.06 -1.06 -13.87
N ILE A 65 -12.74 -1.24 -12.73
CA ILE A 65 -12.48 -0.46 -11.51
C ILE A 65 -11.37 -1.12 -10.68
N ILE A 66 -10.46 -0.30 -10.17
CA ILE A 66 -9.46 -0.68 -9.17
C ILE A 66 -9.94 -0.14 -7.82
N LEU A 67 -10.20 -1.04 -6.88
CA LEU A 67 -10.54 -0.69 -5.50
C LEU A 67 -9.28 -0.82 -4.63
N ILE A 68 -9.02 0.21 -3.83
CA ILE A 68 -7.85 0.27 -2.94
C ILE A 68 -8.36 0.39 -1.51
N GLY A 69 -8.00 -0.56 -0.66
CA GLY A 69 -8.23 -0.48 0.77
C GLY A 69 -7.09 0.25 1.46
N LEU A 70 -7.39 1.23 2.31
CA LEU A 70 -6.43 1.91 3.16
C LEU A 70 -6.79 1.67 4.62
N ALA A 71 -5.87 1.05 5.37
CA ALA A 71 -6.07 0.70 6.77
C ALA A 71 -4.88 1.13 7.63
N GLY A 72 -5.14 1.33 8.92
CA GLY A 72 -4.13 1.70 9.91
C GLY A 72 -4.75 2.34 11.15
N PRO A 73 -4.02 2.45 12.27
CA PRO A 73 -4.51 3.06 13.51
C PRO A 73 -5.01 4.50 13.34
N SER A 74 -5.77 4.99 14.32
CA SER A 74 -6.10 6.43 14.38
C SER A 74 -4.81 7.25 14.49
N GLY A 75 -4.79 8.42 13.84
CA GLY A 75 -3.60 9.28 13.78
C GLY A 75 -2.45 8.82 12.86
N ALA A 76 -2.53 7.65 12.22
CA ALA A 76 -1.47 7.15 11.33
C ALA A 76 -1.29 7.93 10.00
N GLY A 77 -2.08 8.99 9.78
CA GLY A 77 -1.98 9.83 8.57
C GLY A 77 -2.78 9.33 7.36
N LYS A 78 -3.76 8.44 7.54
CA LYS A 78 -4.61 7.89 6.46
C LYS A 78 -5.27 8.99 5.61
N THR A 79 -5.82 10.01 6.27
CA THR A 79 -6.51 11.13 5.61
C THR A 79 -5.53 11.95 4.77
N ILE A 80 -4.40 12.37 5.35
CA ILE A 80 -3.34 13.11 4.64
C ILE A 80 -2.80 12.30 3.45
N PHE A 81 -2.62 10.99 3.63
CA PHE A 81 -2.19 10.10 2.56
C PHE A 81 -3.19 10.07 1.40
N THR A 82 -4.47 9.96 1.72
CA THR A 82 -5.56 9.94 0.75
C THR A 82 -5.68 11.28 0.01
N GLU A 83 -5.62 12.41 0.73
CA GLU A 83 -5.60 13.75 0.14
C GLU A 83 -4.43 13.94 -0.82
N LYS A 84 -3.24 13.46 -0.45
CA LYS A 84 -2.05 13.53 -1.30
C LYS A 84 -2.23 12.73 -2.60
N ILE A 85 -2.87 11.56 -2.53
CA ILE A 85 -3.22 10.76 -3.72
C ILE A 85 -4.26 11.48 -4.57
N LEU A 86 -5.33 12.01 -3.96
CA LEU A 86 -6.38 12.73 -4.68
C LEU A 86 -5.85 13.98 -5.40
N ASN A 87 -4.95 14.72 -4.76
CA ASN A 87 -4.28 15.88 -5.38
C ASN A 87 -3.40 15.49 -6.57
N PHE A 88 -2.78 14.31 -6.53
CA PHE A 88 -1.93 13.82 -7.63
C PHE A 88 -2.73 13.13 -8.75
N MET A 89 -3.82 12.44 -8.40
CA MET A 89 -4.73 11.73 -9.31
C MET A 89 -6.16 12.20 -9.07
N PRO A 90 -6.58 13.34 -9.63
CA PRO A 90 -7.88 13.96 -9.33
C PRO A 90 -9.10 13.16 -9.83
N SER A 91 -8.90 12.12 -10.63
CA SER A 91 -9.98 11.29 -11.19
C SER A 91 -10.40 10.11 -10.28
N ILE A 92 -9.91 10.04 -9.05
CA ILE A 92 -10.28 8.98 -8.10
C ILE A 92 -11.42 9.42 -7.18
N ALA A 93 -12.27 8.48 -6.79
CA ALA A 93 -13.27 8.69 -5.75
C ALA A 93 -12.76 8.15 -4.41
N VAL A 94 -13.00 8.89 -3.32
CA VAL A 94 -12.65 8.49 -1.95
C VAL A 94 -13.93 8.10 -1.23
N ILE A 95 -13.94 6.91 -0.65
CA ILE A 95 -15.05 6.42 0.19
C ILE A 95 -14.50 6.27 1.61
N SER A 96 -14.89 7.19 2.51
CA SER A 96 -14.51 7.08 3.92
C SER A 96 -15.34 5.99 4.60
N MET A 97 -14.69 5.03 5.24
CA MET A 97 -15.37 4.00 6.04
C MET A 97 -15.96 4.58 7.33
N ASP A 98 -15.46 5.73 7.80
CA ASP A 98 -16.00 6.42 8.98
C ASP A 98 -17.46 6.87 8.75
N ASN A 99 -17.85 7.16 7.50
CA ASN A 99 -19.21 7.57 7.14
C ASN A 99 -20.23 6.42 7.27
N TYR A 100 -19.77 5.18 7.36
CA TYR A 100 -20.60 3.99 7.49
C TYR A 100 -20.59 3.42 8.90
N ASN A 101 -19.94 4.11 9.83
CA ASN A 101 -19.93 3.68 11.21
C ASN A 101 -21.31 3.93 11.84
N ASP A 102 -21.82 2.95 12.58
CA ASP A 102 -23.12 3.02 13.21
C ASP A 102 -23.04 3.90 14.46
N SER A 103 -23.59 5.11 14.38
CA SER A 103 -23.62 6.08 15.49
C SER A 103 -24.38 5.59 16.72
N SER A 104 -25.19 4.53 16.60
CA SER A 104 -25.86 3.89 17.74
C SER A 104 -24.94 3.01 18.60
N ARG A 105 -23.72 2.71 18.12
CA ARG A 105 -22.71 1.91 18.84
C ARG A 105 -21.65 2.74 19.55
N VAL A 106 -21.83 4.06 19.65
CA VAL A 106 -20.93 4.92 20.44
C VAL A 106 -21.05 4.51 21.92
N VAL A 107 -20.02 3.84 22.43
CA VAL A 107 -19.83 3.62 23.86
C VAL A 107 -18.70 4.56 24.29
N ASP A 108 -18.98 5.43 25.27
CA ASP A 108 -18.02 6.37 25.85
C ASP A 108 -17.31 7.34 24.86
N GLY A 109 -17.97 7.68 23.74
CA GLY A 109 -17.42 8.65 22.78
C GLY A 109 -16.35 8.07 21.85
N ASN A 110 -16.17 6.75 21.84
CA ASN A 110 -15.30 6.05 20.90
C ASN A 110 -16.11 5.07 20.03
N PHE A 111 -15.60 4.80 18.84
CA PHE A 111 -16.16 3.82 17.90
C PHE A 111 -15.31 2.53 17.80
N ASP A 112 -14.29 2.42 18.64
CA ASP A 112 -13.42 1.26 18.81
C ASP A 112 -13.67 0.63 20.19
#